data_AF-A0A941Z8T5-F1
#
_entry.id   AF-A0A941Z8T5-F1
#
_cell.length_a   1.000
_cell.length_b   1.000
_cell.length_c   1.000
_cell.angle_alpha   90.00
_cell.angle_beta   90.00
_cell.angle_gamma   90.00
#
_symmetry.space_group_name_H-M   'P 1'
#
loop_
_entity.id
_entity.type
_entity.pdbx_description
1 polymer ?
#
loop_
_entity_poly.entity_id
_entity_poly.type
_entity_poly.pdbx_seq_one_letter_code
_entity_poly.pdbx_strand_id
1 'polypeptide(L)'
;MEKRSGVFLVKTDWWYIERLVWLIAGTDVVLSSILTAVHSPNWAFSILFVGVCSITVALTGFCIVGNALYFLGVRPLVPDKRTYDKGKWNGLYFMENNEWFLERYIYVFVGVNLSISSILARFVSPYWLYFTGFVGTATILFAFTGFCIMANFLYRLGLEPRMCRNI
;
A
#
# COMPACT_ATOMS: atom_id res chain seq x y z
N MET A 1 16.86 -1.31 -23.52
CA MET A 1 15.98 -0.80 -22.45
C MET A 1 15.53 0.59 -22.86
N GLU A 2 14.34 0.71 -23.43
CA GLU A 2 13.77 2.00 -23.82
C GLU A 2 13.40 2.76 -22.55
N LYS A 3 14.06 3.90 -22.31
CA LYS A 3 13.90 4.69 -21.10
C LYS A 3 12.53 5.38 -21.15
N ARG A 4 11.51 4.78 -20.52
CA ARG A 4 10.18 5.39 -20.39
C ARG A 4 10.35 6.78 -19.77
N SER A 5 10.01 7.83 -20.53
CA SER A 5 10.26 9.23 -20.18
C SER A 5 9.09 9.89 -19.43
N GLY A 6 8.03 9.15 -19.13
CA GLY A 6 6.83 9.64 -18.42
C GLY A 6 6.91 9.54 -16.90
N VAL A 7 6.03 10.30 -16.24
CA VAL A 7 5.75 10.19 -14.80
C VAL A 7 4.60 9.21 -14.61
N PHE A 8 4.82 8.21 -13.76
CA PHE A 8 3.78 7.29 -13.31
C PHE A 8 2.84 8.02 -12.33
N LEU A 9 1.56 8.08 -12.70
CA LEU A 9 0.51 8.68 -11.90
C LEU A 9 -0.71 7.76 -11.90
N VAL A 10 -1.17 7.42 -10.71
CA VAL A 10 -2.32 6.53 -10.52
C VAL A 10 -3.62 7.28 -10.79
N LYS A 11 -4.62 6.58 -11.33
CA LYS A 11 -5.95 7.15 -11.58
C LYS A 11 -6.62 7.59 -10.27
N THR A 12 -7.01 8.86 -10.17
CA THR A 12 -7.62 9.46 -8.95
C THR A 12 -9.07 9.91 -9.14
N ASP A 13 -9.71 9.48 -10.22
CA ASP A 13 -11.07 9.87 -10.64
C ASP A 13 -12.17 9.45 -9.66
N TRP A 14 -11.96 8.36 -8.92
CA TRP A 14 -12.91 7.86 -7.92
C TRP A 14 -12.21 7.19 -6.73
N TRP A 15 -12.97 6.83 -5.69
CA TRP A 15 -12.48 6.14 -4.49
C TRP A 15 -12.76 4.63 -4.60
N TYR A 16 -11.77 3.89 -5.11
CA TYR A 16 -11.79 2.44 -5.21
C TYR A 16 -11.02 1.80 -4.03
N ILE A 17 -11.20 0.49 -3.86
CA ILE A 17 -10.68 -0.27 -2.71
C ILE A 17 -9.20 0.00 -2.48
N GLU A 18 -8.36 -0.18 -3.49
CA GLU A 18 -6.91 -0.16 -3.33
C GLU A 18 -6.42 1.22 -2.89
N ARG A 19 -7.00 2.30 -3.42
CA ARG A 19 -6.71 3.68 -2.99
C ARG A 19 -7.09 3.93 -1.53
N LEU A 20 -8.25 3.43 -1.11
CA LEU A 20 -8.71 3.55 0.27
C LEU A 20 -7.86 2.70 1.22
N VAL A 21 -7.42 1.51 0.80
CA VAL A 21 -6.49 0.67 1.57
C VAL A 21 -5.19 1.43 1.84
N TRP A 22 -4.60 2.07 0.83
CA TRP A 22 -3.40 2.90 1.02
C TRP A 22 -3.65 4.08 1.97
N LEU A 23 -4.79 4.75 1.83
CA LEU A 23 -5.14 5.88 2.70
C LEU A 23 -5.30 5.45 4.16
N ILE A 24 -6.02 4.35 4.41
CA ILE A 24 -6.26 3.80 5.74
C ILE A 24 -4.95 3.34 6.37
N ALA A 25 -4.13 2.59 5.62
CA ALA A 25 -2.83 2.12 6.10
C ALA A 25 -1.87 3.28 6.40
N GLY A 26 -1.79 4.29 5.53
CA GLY A 26 -0.96 5.46 5.74
C GLY A 26 -1.40 6.27 6.96
N THR A 27 -2.71 6.45 7.15
CA THR A 27 -3.27 7.16 8.31
C THR A 27 -2.98 6.41 9.61
N ASP A 28 -3.18 5.08 9.64
CA ASP A 28 -2.86 4.25 10.79
C ASP A 28 -1.37 4.34 11.17
N VAL A 29 -0.47 4.27 10.18
CA VAL A 29 0.98 4.34 10.40
C VAL A 29 1.38 5.71 10.96
N VAL A 30 0.86 6.81 10.40
CA VAL A 30 1.18 8.17 10.90
C VAL A 30 0.64 8.35 12.31
N LEU A 31 -0.62 7.96 12.55
CA LEU A 31 -1.23 8.05 13.87
C LEU A 31 -0.46 7.20 14.89
N SER A 32 -0.16 5.95 14.55
CA SER A 32 0.61 5.04 15.40
C SER A 32 2.02 5.55 15.66
N SER A 33 2.68 6.17 14.67
CA SER A 33 4.00 6.78 14.86
C SER A 33 3.95 7.94 15.85
N ILE A 34 2.94 8.83 15.73
CA ILE A 34 2.73 9.93 16.68
C ILE A 34 2.43 9.38 18.07
N LEU A 35 1.54 8.39 18.20
CA LEU A 35 1.20 7.77 19.49
C LEU A 35 2.38 7.03 20.12
N THR A 36 3.27 6.44 19.30
CA THR A 36 4.52 5.85 19.76
C THR A 36 5.44 6.91 20.38
N ALA A 37 5.45 8.12 19.83
CA ALA A 37 6.25 9.23 20.32
C ALA A 37 5.66 9.89 21.58
N VAL A 38 4.32 10.02 21.70
CA VAL A 38 3.68 10.80 22.77
C VAL A 38 3.13 9.98 23.94
N HIS A 39 2.73 8.72 23.72
CA HIS A 39 1.99 7.97 24.74
C HIS A 39 2.71 6.70 25.19
N SER A 40 2.90 5.71 24.31
CA SER A 40 3.55 4.45 24.69
C SER A 40 4.26 3.78 23.50
N PRO A 41 5.41 3.12 23.74
CA PRO A 41 6.18 2.48 22.68
C PRO A 41 5.48 1.24 22.06
N ASN A 42 4.36 0.80 22.64
CA ASN A 42 3.61 -0.37 22.18
C ASN A 42 2.86 -0.10 20.86
N TRP A 43 2.63 1.17 20.51
CA TRP A 43 2.01 1.53 19.23
C TRP A 43 2.85 1.14 18.00
N ALA A 44 4.15 0.87 18.19
CA ALA A 44 5.00 0.27 17.17
C ALA A 44 4.48 -1.10 16.69
N PHE A 45 3.76 -1.86 17.52
CA PHE A 45 3.16 -3.13 17.11
C PHE A 45 2.06 -2.95 16.05
N SER A 46 1.32 -1.83 16.05
CA SER A 46 0.35 -1.54 14.99
C SER A 46 1.05 -1.32 13.65
N ILE A 47 2.16 -0.56 13.67
CA ILE A 47 2.98 -0.30 12.48
C ILE A 47 3.55 -1.61 11.93
N LEU A 48 4.03 -2.48 12.82
CA LEU A 48 4.53 -3.80 12.45
C LEU A 48 3.41 -4.67 11.86
N PHE A 49 2.22 -4.64 12.46
CA PHE A 49 1.06 -5.37 11.97
C PHE A 49 0.66 -4.92 10.55
N VAL A 50 0.56 -3.61 10.30
CA VAL A 50 0.31 -3.05 8.96
C VAL A 50 1.40 -3.46 7.97
N GLY A 51 2.66 -3.47 8.40
CA GLY A 51 3.80 -3.93 7.60
C GLY A 51 3.66 -5.39 7.18
N VAL A 52 3.37 -6.28 8.14
CA VAL A 52 3.14 -7.71 7.89
C VAL A 52 1.93 -7.92 7.00
N CYS A 53 0.80 -7.27 7.28
CA CYS A 53 -0.40 -7.37 6.45
C CYS A 53 -0.12 -6.94 5.00
N SER A 54 0.65 -5.87 4.79
CA SER A 54 1.02 -5.40 3.45
C SER A 54 1.87 -6.42 2.69
N ILE A 55 2.82 -7.07 3.37
CA ILE A 55 3.60 -8.17 2.80
C ILE A 55 2.69 -9.36 2.47
N THR A 56 1.79 -9.72 3.38
CA THR A 56 0.82 -10.80 3.15
C THR A 56 -0.07 -10.51 1.94
N VAL A 57 -0.60 -9.29 1.80
CA VAL A 57 -1.40 -8.88 0.63
C VAL A 57 -0.60 -9.06 -0.64
N ALA A 58 0.67 -8.63 -0.66
CA ALA A 58 1.50 -8.79 -1.84
C ALA A 58 1.75 -10.27 -2.18
N LEU A 59 1.86 -11.16 -1.20
CA LEU A 59 2.10 -12.58 -1.46
C LEU A 59 0.82 -13.32 -1.85
N THR A 60 -0.25 -13.17 -1.08
CA THR A 60 -1.47 -13.98 -1.18
C THR A 60 -2.60 -13.31 -1.98
N GLY A 61 -2.53 -11.98 -2.18
CA GLY A 61 -3.61 -11.17 -2.73
C GLY A 61 -4.74 -10.87 -1.74
N PHE A 62 -4.71 -11.45 -0.53
CA PHE A 62 -5.78 -11.28 0.46
C PHE A 62 -5.54 -10.02 1.30
N CYS A 63 -6.37 -8.99 1.10
CA CYS A 63 -6.31 -7.76 1.88
C CYS A 63 -7.45 -7.71 2.90
N ILE A 64 -7.12 -7.65 4.20
CA ILE A 64 -8.12 -7.58 5.28
C ILE A 64 -8.95 -6.29 5.15
N VAL A 65 -8.27 -5.14 5.02
CA VAL A 65 -8.92 -3.83 4.84
C VAL A 65 -9.70 -3.80 3.52
N GLY A 66 -9.14 -4.38 2.47
CA GLY A 66 -9.81 -4.47 1.17
C GLY A 66 -11.10 -5.28 1.22
N ASN A 67 -11.11 -6.40 1.94
CA ASN A 67 -12.32 -7.19 2.16
C ASN A 67 -13.34 -6.43 3.01
N ALA A 68 -12.91 -5.73 4.06
CA ALA A 68 -13.80 -4.89 4.85
C ALA A 68 -14.49 -3.81 3.98
N LEU A 69 -13.72 -3.13 3.12
CA LEU A 69 -14.24 -2.14 2.17
C LEU A 69 -15.14 -2.77 1.09
N TYR A 70 -14.80 -3.98 0.65
CA TYR A 70 -15.60 -4.73 -0.30
C TYR A 70 -16.98 -5.08 0.28
N PHE A 71 -17.04 -5.47 1.55
CA PHE A 71 -18.31 -5.68 2.25
C PHE A 71 -19.12 -4.38 2.43
N LEU A 72 -18.47 -3.22 2.50
CA LEU A 72 -19.13 -1.91 2.49
C LEU A 72 -19.60 -1.49 1.08
N GLY A 73 -19.40 -2.32 0.05
CA GLY A 73 -19.88 -2.08 -1.31
C GLY A 73 -18.94 -1.27 -2.20
N VAL A 74 -17.71 -1.00 -1.74
CA VAL A 74 -16.70 -0.33 -2.57
C VAL A 74 -16.20 -1.28 -3.65
N ARG A 75 -16.00 -0.78 -4.88
CA ARG A 75 -15.50 -1.58 -6.00
C ARG A 75 -13.98 -1.48 -6.12
N PRO A 76 -13.27 -2.57 -6.42
CA PRO A 76 -11.85 -2.53 -6.76
C PRO A 76 -11.64 -2.03 -8.19
N LEU A 77 -10.47 -1.45 -8.47
CA LEU A 77 -10.12 -1.04 -9.84
C LEU A 77 -9.67 -2.24 -10.67
N VAL A 78 -8.88 -3.15 -10.08
CA VAL A 78 -8.32 -4.30 -10.77
C VAL A 78 -8.61 -5.58 -9.96
N PRO A 79 -9.85 -6.12 -10.02
CA PRO A 79 -10.20 -7.35 -9.34
C PRO A 79 -9.47 -8.56 -9.94
N ASP A 80 -8.99 -9.47 -9.09
CA ASP A 80 -8.56 -10.82 -9.49
C ASP A 80 -9.75 -11.63 -10.02
N LYS A 81 -9.50 -12.64 -10.86
CA LYS A 81 -10.54 -13.57 -11.34
C LYS A 81 -11.28 -14.29 -10.21
N ARG A 82 -10.62 -14.51 -9.06
CA ARG A 82 -11.25 -15.03 -7.83
C ARG A 82 -12.23 -14.05 -7.21
N THR A 83 -12.13 -12.77 -7.50
CA THR A 83 -13.06 -11.73 -7.01
C THR A 83 -14.21 -11.53 -8.00
N TYR A 84 -13.89 -11.44 -9.29
CA TYR A 84 -14.86 -11.17 -10.34
C TYR A 84 -14.53 -12.01 -11.58
N ASP A 85 -15.43 -12.93 -11.93
CA ASP A 85 -15.31 -13.77 -13.13
C ASP A 85 -16.58 -13.68 -13.97
N LYS A 86 -16.42 -13.35 -15.27
CA LYS A 86 -17.48 -13.36 -16.28
C LYS A 86 -18.82 -12.74 -15.84
N GLY A 87 -18.79 -11.59 -15.16
CA GLY A 87 -20.01 -10.89 -14.71
C GLY A 87 -20.49 -11.26 -13.31
N LYS A 88 -19.86 -12.23 -12.64
CA LYS A 88 -20.21 -12.68 -11.30
C LYS A 88 -19.21 -12.20 -10.26
N TRP A 89 -19.71 -11.52 -9.25
CA TRP A 89 -18.94 -11.10 -8.07
C TRP A 89 -18.95 -12.22 -7.01
N ASN A 90 -17.78 -12.54 -6.47
CA ASN A 90 -17.65 -13.46 -5.36
C ASN A 90 -17.75 -12.73 -4.01
N GLY A 91 -17.90 -13.48 -2.90
CA GLY A 91 -18.07 -12.90 -1.56
C GLY A 91 -16.80 -12.32 -0.92
N LEU A 92 -15.64 -12.49 -1.56
CA LEU A 92 -14.34 -12.04 -1.06
C LEU A 92 -13.56 -11.29 -2.13
N TYR A 93 -12.81 -10.30 -1.68
CA TYR A 93 -11.87 -9.52 -2.48
C TYR A 93 -10.46 -10.09 -2.40
N PHE A 94 -9.91 -10.32 -3.59
CA PHE A 94 -8.52 -10.69 -3.85
C PHE A 94 -7.93 -9.72 -4.87
N MET A 95 -6.74 -9.21 -4.55
CA MET A 95 -5.87 -8.48 -5.46
C MET A 95 -5.15 -9.48 -6.39
N GLU A 96 -5.06 -9.13 -7.67
CA GLU A 96 -4.36 -9.94 -8.67
C GLU A 96 -2.91 -10.21 -8.20
N ASN A 97 -2.49 -11.47 -8.17
CA ASN A 97 -1.15 -11.85 -7.71
C ASN A 97 -0.47 -12.92 -8.61
N ASN A 98 -0.96 -13.10 -9.83
CA ASN A 98 -0.38 -14.05 -10.80
C ASN A 98 0.98 -13.59 -11.34
N GLU A 99 1.19 -12.28 -11.44
CA GLU A 99 2.45 -11.69 -11.93
C GLU A 99 2.99 -10.65 -10.94
N TRP A 100 4.29 -10.36 -11.08
CA TRP A 100 4.95 -9.31 -10.32
C TRP A 100 4.86 -7.99 -11.10
N PHE A 101 3.80 -7.24 -10.85
CA PHE A 101 3.58 -5.91 -11.40
C PHE A 101 3.91 -4.82 -10.38
N LEU A 102 4.01 -3.58 -10.86
CA LEU A 102 4.56 -2.44 -10.12
C LEU A 102 3.92 -2.24 -8.74
N GLU A 103 2.59 -2.26 -8.62
CA GLU A 103 1.88 -2.00 -7.37
C GLU A 103 2.15 -3.08 -6.32
N ARG A 104 2.33 -4.33 -6.74
CA ARG A 104 2.67 -5.45 -5.86
C ARG A 104 4.04 -5.28 -5.23
N TYR A 105 5.01 -4.77 -5.99
CA TYR A 105 6.31 -4.38 -5.45
C TYR A 105 6.18 -3.26 -4.41
N ILE A 106 5.33 -2.25 -4.66
CA ILE A 106 5.13 -1.15 -3.71
C ILE A 106 4.62 -1.70 -2.36
N TYR A 107 3.65 -2.62 -2.37
CA TYR A 107 3.15 -3.25 -1.12
C TYR A 107 4.25 -3.97 -0.34
N VAL A 108 5.13 -4.72 -1.03
CA VAL A 108 6.28 -5.38 -0.38
C VAL A 108 7.25 -4.35 0.17
N PHE A 109 7.65 -3.36 -0.62
CA PHE A 109 8.62 -2.35 -0.20
C PHE A 109 8.09 -1.55 1.00
N VAL A 110 6.83 -1.10 0.96
CA VAL A 110 6.21 -0.41 2.09
C VAL A 110 6.16 -1.34 3.31
N GLY A 111 5.69 -2.57 3.14
CA GLY A 111 5.57 -3.53 4.24
C GLY A 111 6.90 -3.87 4.92
N VAL A 112 7.95 -4.10 4.13
CA VAL A 112 9.31 -4.39 4.63
C VAL A 112 9.88 -3.16 5.34
N ASN A 113 9.78 -1.98 4.74
CA ASN A 113 10.27 -0.74 5.34
C ASN A 113 9.58 -0.45 6.68
N LEU A 114 8.26 -0.59 6.76
CA LEU A 114 7.51 -0.40 8.01
C LEU A 114 7.89 -1.43 9.07
N SER A 115 8.04 -2.70 8.68
CA SER A 115 8.39 -3.78 9.60
C SER A 115 9.79 -3.57 10.20
N ILE A 116 10.80 -3.31 9.37
CA ILE A 116 12.17 -3.06 9.81
C ILE A 116 12.23 -1.80 10.69
N SER A 117 11.57 -0.72 10.26
CA SER A 117 11.63 0.55 10.96
C SER A 117 10.91 0.52 12.30
N SER A 118 9.79 -0.21 12.39
CA SER A 118 9.09 -0.44 13.67
C SER A 118 9.96 -1.21 14.66
N ILE A 119 10.61 -2.29 14.22
CA ILE A 119 11.52 -3.08 15.05
C ILE A 119 12.69 -2.20 15.53
N LEU A 120 13.34 -1.46 14.63
CA LEU A 120 14.44 -0.58 15.00
C LEU A 120 14.01 0.57 15.91
N ALA A 121 12.80 1.12 15.71
CA ALA A 121 12.24 2.16 16.57
C ALA A 121 12.11 1.68 18.02
N ARG A 122 11.78 0.40 18.22
CA ARG A 122 11.59 -0.18 19.56
C ARG A 122 12.88 -0.66 20.21
N PHE A 123 13.80 -1.25 19.46
CA PHE A 123 14.99 -1.93 19.98
C PHE A 123 16.28 -1.12 19.89
N VAL A 124 16.40 -0.21 18.93
CA VAL A 124 17.64 0.55 18.69
C VAL A 124 17.47 2.01 19.08
N SER A 125 16.52 2.73 18.47
CA SER A 125 16.34 4.15 18.73
C SER A 125 15.00 4.70 18.25
N PRO A 126 14.33 5.58 19.01
CA PRO A 126 13.06 6.19 18.58
C PRO A 126 13.19 7.10 17.35
N TYR A 127 14.39 7.52 16.95
CA TYR A 127 14.59 8.33 15.73
C TYR A 127 14.13 7.61 14.45
N TRP A 128 14.02 6.28 14.46
CA TRP A 128 13.46 5.52 13.32
C TRP A 128 11.97 5.82 13.06
N LEU A 129 11.26 6.42 14.01
CA LEU A 129 9.88 6.89 13.81
C LEU A 129 9.77 8.00 12.77
N TYR A 130 10.82 8.82 12.57
CA TYR A 130 10.83 9.83 11.51
C TYR A 130 10.75 9.19 10.13
N PHE A 131 11.45 8.07 9.93
CA PHE A 131 11.39 7.32 8.68
C PHE A 131 10.02 6.65 8.49
N THR A 132 9.47 6.04 9.54
CA THR A 132 8.12 5.47 9.52
C THR A 132 7.06 6.54 9.20
N GLY A 133 7.15 7.72 9.83
CA GLY A 133 6.26 8.85 9.58
C GLY A 133 6.38 9.39 8.16
N PHE A 134 7.60 9.43 7.60
CA PHE A 134 7.84 9.77 6.20
C PHE A 134 7.16 8.78 5.25
N VAL A 135 7.34 7.48 5.45
CA VAL A 135 6.70 6.44 4.62
C VAL A 135 5.18 6.50 4.73
N GLY A 136 4.63 6.67 5.94
CA GLY A 136 3.19 6.83 6.17
C GLY A 136 2.62 8.05 5.45
N THR A 137 3.28 9.21 5.59
CA THR A 137 2.87 10.45 4.93
C THR A 137 2.94 10.34 3.41
N ALA A 138 4.02 9.76 2.87
CA ALA A 138 4.15 9.51 1.44
C ALA A 138 3.04 8.59 0.91
N THR A 139 2.61 7.62 1.71
CA THR A 139 1.49 6.72 1.38
C THR A 139 0.15 7.45 1.35
N ILE A 140 -0.09 8.35 2.32
CA ILE A 140 -1.28 9.22 2.33
C ILE A 140 -1.28 10.11 1.09
N LEU A 141 -0.17 10.77 0.80
CA LEU A 141 -0.03 11.63 -0.38
C LEU A 141 -0.23 10.84 -1.67
N PHE A 142 0.27 9.61 -1.75
CA PHE A 142 0.02 8.71 -2.87
C PHE A 142 -1.47 8.40 -3.02
N ALA A 143 -2.18 8.13 -1.92
CA ALA A 143 -3.62 7.90 -1.97
C ALA A 143 -4.38 9.15 -2.45
N PHE A 144 -3.95 10.37 -2.13
CA PHE A 144 -4.62 11.58 -2.61
C PHE A 144 -4.26 11.96 -4.05
N THR A 145 -2.96 12.00 -4.34
CA THR A 145 -2.42 12.57 -5.60
C THR A 145 -2.18 11.53 -6.67
N GLY A 146 -2.08 10.25 -6.32
CA GLY A 146 -1.63 9.19 -7.21
C GLY A 146 -0.12 9.21 -7.50
N PHE A 147 0.64 10.13 -6.90
CA PHE A 147 2.08 10.25 -7.07
C PHE A 147 2.84 9.51 -5.97
N CYS A 148 3.73 8.59 -6.37
CA CYS A 148 4.65 7.92 -5.45
C CYS A 148 6.06 7.90 -6.04
N ILE A 149 7.03 8.32 -5.24
CA ILE A 149 8.46 8.40 -5.65
C ILE A 149 8.97 6.99 -5.98
N MET A 150 8.67 6.01 -5.12
CA MET A 150 9.06 4.62 -5.33
C MET A 150 8.41 4.03 -6.58
N ALA A 151 7.13 4.31 -6.80
CA ALA A 151 6.41 3.86 -7.98
C ALA A 151 7.04 4.39 -9.27
N ASN A 152 7.39 5.68 -9.29
CA ASN A 152 8.07 6.31 -10.42
C ASN A 152 9.48 5.74 -10.66
N PHE A 153 10.20 5.42 -9.58
CA PHE A 153 11.50 4.77 -9.70
C PHE A 153 11.38 3.36 -10.32
N LEU A 154 10.44 2.55 -9.82
CA LEU A 154 10.15 1.20 -10.34
C LEU A 154 9.63 1.23 -11.79
N TYR A 155 8.80 2.21 -12.13
CA TYR A 155 8.32 2.42 -13.49
C TYR A 155 9.46 2.68 -14.47
N ARG A 156 10.44 3.49 -14.07
CA ARG A 156 11.64 3.77 -14.89
C ARG A 156 12.55 2.55 -15.05
N LEU A 157 12.49 1.59 -14.13
CA LEU A 157 13.19 0.30 -14.25
C LEU A 157 12.48 -0.67 -15.22
N GLY A 158 11.31 -0.31 -15.75
CA GLY A 158 10.59 -1.09 -16.75
C GLY A 158 9.47 -1.97 -16.20
N LEU A 159 9.11 -1.83 -14.92
CA LEU A 159 7.98 -2.57 -14.35
C LEU A 159 6.65 -2.00 -14.86
N GLU A 160 5.77 -2.89 -15.30
CA GLU A 160 4.49 -2.50 -15.87
C GLU A 160 3.45 -2.25 -14.76
N PRO A 161 2.86 -1.04 -14.72
CA PRO A 161 1.77 -0.75 -13.80
C PRO A 161 0.43 -1.23 -14.34
N ARG A 162 -0.45 -1.66 -13.43
CA ARG A 162 -1.83 -2.04 -13.80
C ARG A 162 -2.85 -0.92 -13.55
N MET A 163 -2.50 0.08 -12.74
CA MET A 163 -3.38 1.18 -12.32
C MET A 163 -3.01 2.54 -12.94
N CYS A 164 -2.48 2.53 -14.16
CA CYS A 164 -1.82 3.69 -14.75
C CYS A 164 -2.80 4.65 -15.45
N ARG A 165 -2.54 5.96 -15.32
CA ARG A 165 -2.97 6.97 -16.28
C ARG A 165 -1.73 7.58 -16.93
N ASN A 166 -1.45 7.22 -18.17
CA ASN A 166 -0.33 7.81 -18.91
C ASN A 166 -0.67 9.26 -19.28
N ILE A 167 0.27 10.18 -19.04
CA ILE A 167 0.25 11.60 -19.47
C ILE A 167 1.24 11.76 -20.61
#